data_AF-A0A2V9TLZ9-F1
#
_entry.id   AF-A0A2V9TLZ9-F1
#
_cell.length_a   1.000
_cell.length_b   1.000
_cell.length_c   1.000
_cell.angle_alpha   90.00
_cell.angle_beta   90.00
_cell.angle_gamma   90.00
#
_symmetry.space_group_name_H-M   'P 1'
#
loop_
_entity.id
_entity.type
_entity.pdbx_description
1 polymer ?
#
loop_
_entity_poly.entity_id
_entity_poly.type
_entity_poly.pdbx_seq_one_letter_code
_entity_poly.pdbx_strand_id
1 'polypeptide(L)'
;MPEKETIERAQEDAREGKSPSTQAGEFVREEIHHVREGKHGVSSPKQAIAIGLSKARKAGVKLPPPPAGSASSSTKSSGKQSSRRQKTSRKRSQATLKALKREGRSGASRKALSKQARSTAGKRRVARVSSSKRKAA
;
A
#
# COMPACT_ATOMS: atom_id res chain seq x y z
N MET A 1 3.72 -0.65 13.64
CA MET A 1 3.73 0.78 13.29
C MET A 1 4.93 1.03 12.39
N PRO A 2 4.92 2.02 11.49
CA PRO A 2 6.08 2.35 10.67
C PRO A 2 7.26 2.82 11.53
N GLU A 3 8.48 2.61 11.02
CA GLU A 3 9.72 3.11 11.60
C GLU A 3 9.79 4.64 11.46
N LYS A 4 10.53 5.29 12.38
CA LYS A 4 10.67 6.76 12.36
C LYS A 4 11.29 7.24 11.05
N GLU A 5 12.30 6.53 10.57
CA GLU A 5 12.96 6.81 9.29
C GLU A 5 11.98 6.86 8.10
N THR A 6 11.03 5.92 8.05
CA THR A 6 10.02 5.88 6.98
C THR A 6 9.10 7.09 7.01
N ILE A 7 8.78 7.58 8.21
CA ILE A 7 7.98 8.81 8.38
C ILE A 7 8.79 10.02 7.93
N GLU A 8 10.06 10.11 8.32
CA GLU A 8 10.96 11.20 7.96
C GLU A 8 11.16 11.29 6.45
N ARG A 9 11.42 10.17 5.77
CA ARG A 9 11.52 10.12 4.30
C ARG A 9 10.22 10.55 3.62
N ALA A 10 9.07 10.10 4.12
CA ALA A 10 7.78 10.54 3.58
C ALA A 10 7.51 12.04 3.80
N GLN A 11 8.01 12.62 4.89
CA GLN A 11 7.94 14.07 5.16
C GLN A 11 8.92 14.85 4.28
N GLU A 12 10.11 14.34 4.03
CA GLU A 12 11.05 14.89 3.05
C GLU A 12 10.43 14.90 1.65
N ASP A 13 9.84 13.80 1.22
CA ASP A 13 9.11 13.74 -0.05
C ASP A 13 7.99 14.79 -0.12
N ALA A 14 7.30 15.02 1.00
CA ALA A 14 6.27 16.04 1.09
C ALA A 14 6.85 17.47 1.02
N ARG A 15 8.00 17.72 1.66
CA ARG A 15 8.72 19.01 1.60
C ARG A 15 9.22 19.31 0.18
N GLU A 16 9.62 18.30 -0.56
CA GLU A 16 9.99 18.40 -1.98
C GLU A 16 8.78 18.56 -2.91
N GLY A 17 7.54 18.55 -2.39
CA GLY A 17 6.32 18.69 -3.19
C GLY A 17 5.94 17.45 -3.98
N LYS A 18 6.49 16.27 -3.66
CA LYS A 18 6.16 15.02 -4.33
C LYS A 18 4.71 14.59 -4.03
N SER A 19 4.13 13.85 -4.96
CA SER A 19 2.74 13.37 -4.86
C SER A 19 2.48 12.50 -3.62
N PRO A 20 1.24 12.44 -3.09
CA PRO A 20 0.90 11.56 -1.97
C PRO A 20 1.19 10.07 -2.23
N SER A 21 1.11 9.63 -3.50
CA SER A 21 1.46 8.26 -3.88
C SER A 21 2.97 7.99 -3.83
N THR A 22 3.79 9.02 -4.06
CA THR A 22 5.25 8.93 -3.93
C THR A 22 5.63 8.83 -2.46
N GLN A 23 5.09 9.72 -1.62
CA GLN A 23 5.26 9.68 -0.16
C GLN A 23 4.85 8.33 0.43
N ALA A 24 3.73 7.76 -0.05
CA ALA A 24 3.27 6.44 0.38
C ALA A 24 4.18 5.29 -0.09
N GLY A 25 5.00 5.53 -1.11
CA GLY A 25 5.99 4.58 -1.64
C GLY A 25 7.02 4.18 -0.58
N GLU A 26 7.42 5.10 0.30
CA GLU A 26 8.35 4.82 1.39
C GLU A 26 7.80 3.75 2.35
N PHE A 27 6.51 3.81 2.68
CA PHE A 27 5.86 2.79 3.52
C PHE A 27 5.72 1.44 2.83
N VAL A 28 5.48 1.43 1.52
CA VAL A 28 5.44 0.17 0.74
C VAL A 28 6.83 -0.43 0.63
N ARG A 29 7.87 0.40 0.47
CA ARG A 29 9.26 -0.02 0.44
C ARG A 29 9.65 -0.64 1.78
N GLU A 30 9.38 0.04 2.89
CA GLU A 30 9.60 -0.49 4.25
C GLU A 30 8.93 -1.86 4.43
N GLU A 31 7.65 -1.99 4.05
CA GLU A 31 6.91 -3.25 4.19
C GLU A 31 7.57 -4.40 3.40
N ILE A 32 8.04 -4.11 2.19
CA ILE A 32 8.76 -5.09 1.38
C ILE A 32 10.08 -5.51 2.05
N HIS A 33 10.80 -4.56 2.67
CA HIS A 33 12.01 -4.85 3.43
C HIS A 33 11.70 -5.72 4.66
N HIS A 34 10.66 -5.39 5.45
CA HIS A 34 10.26 -6.17 6.62
C HIS A 34 9.92 -7.62 6.27
N VAL A 35 9.27 -7.85 5.13
CA VAL A 35 8.98 -9.20 4.65
C VAL A 35 10.25 -9.95 4.25
N ARG A 36 11.18 -9.29 3.55
CA ARG A 36 12.44 -9.89 3.11
C ARG A 36 13.37 -10.22 4.28
N GLU A 37 13.47 -9.33 5.26
CA GLU A 37 14.17 -9.52 6.53
C GLU A 37 13.52 -10.59 7.40
N GLY A 38 12.24 -10.89 7.14
CA GLY A 38 11.53 -11.95 7.81
C GLY A 38 10.87 -11.57 9.11
N LYS A 39 10.64 -10.29 9.36
CA LYS A 39 9.84 -9.77 10.48
C LYS A 39 8.42 -10.36 10.47
N HIS A 40 7.85 -10.52 9.26
CA HIS A 40 6.59 -11.23 8.99
C HIS A 40 6.53 -11.66 7.50
N GLY A 41 5.51 -12.40 7.10
CA GLY A 41 5.25 -12.80 5.72
C GLY A 41 4.10 -12.01 5.07
N VAL A 42 3.92 -12.26 3.76
CA VAL A 42 2.78 -11.81 2.95
C VAL A 42 2.44 -12.88 1.90
N SER A 43 1.15 -13.16 1.75
CA SER A 43 0.62 -14.12 0.78
C SER A 43 0.75 -13.64 -0.67
N SER A 44 0.83 -12.31 -0.90
CA SER A 44 0.94 -11.75 -2.24
C SER A 44 1.60 -10.37 -2.30
N PRO A 45 2.11 -9.94 -3.48
CA PRO A 45 2.62 -8.57 -3.69
C PRO A 45 1.57 -7.50 -3.43
N LYS A 46 0.30 -7.77 -3.77
CA LYS A 46 -0.82 -6.85 -3.53
C LYS A 46 -1.05 -6.63 -2.04
N GLN A 47 -0.90 -7.68 -1.23
CA GLN A 47 -1.03 -7.57 0.22
C GLN A 47 0.07 -6.70 0.82
N ALA A 48 1.34 -6.90 0.41
CA ALA A 48 2.45 -6.03 0.86
C ALA A 48 2.19 -4.55 0.53
N ILE A 49 1.77 -4.27 -0.71
CA ILE A 49 1.39 -2.90 -1.11
C ILE A 49 0.22 -2.38 -0.25
N ALA A 50 -0.80 -3.20 0.01
CA ALA A 50 -1.96 -2.80 0.80
C ALA A 50 -1.62 -2.50 2.27
N ILE A 51 -0.74 -3.29 2.89
CA ILE A 51 -0.27 -3.05 4.26
C ILE A 51 0.52 -1.74 4.31
N GLY A 52 1.48 -1.55 3.39
CA GLY A 52 2.25 -0.30 3.27
C GLY A 52 1.36 0.94 3.08
N LEU A 53 0.39 0.89 2.15
CA LEU A 53 -0.57 1.97 1.95
C LEU A 53 -1.45 2.23 3.19
N SER A 54 -1.77 1.19 3.96
CA SER A 54 -2.52 1.34 5.21
C SER A 54 -1.68 1.99 6.30
N LYS A 55 -0.37 1.69 6.38
CA LYS A 55 0.57 2.40 7.27
C LYS A 55 0.67 3.88 6.88
N ALA A 56 0.81 4.18 5.60
CA ALA A 56 0.90 5.54 5.08
C ALA A 56 -0.32 6.39 5.47
N ARG A 57 -1.55 5.86 5.29
CA ARG A 57 -2.78 6.55 5.72
C ARG A 57 -2.80 6.85 7.22
N LYS A 58 -2.39 5.88 8.04
CA LYS A 58 -2.32 6.05 9.51
C LYS A 58 -1.23 7.05 9.93
N ALA A 59 -0.16 7.16 9.16
CA ALA A 59 0.90 8.14 9.36
C ALA A 59 0.54 9.55 8.85
N GLY A 60 -0.64 9.72 8.24
CA GLY A 60 -1.14 11.04 7.82
C GLY A 60 -0.93 11.36 6.33
N VAL A 61 -0.43 10.43 5.53
CA VAL A 61 -0.31 10.63 4.07
C VAL A 61 -1.71 10.75 3.46
N LYS A 62 -1.95 11.85 2.72
CA LYS A 62 -3.24 12.22 2.13
C LYS A 62 -3.58 11.39 0.88
N LEU A 63 -3.69 10.07 1.03
CA LEU A 63 -4.05 9.18 -0.07
C LEU A 63 -5.56 9.21 -0.36
N PRO A 64 -5.98 9.35 -1.63
CA PRO A 64 -7.39 9.26 -1.98
C PRO A 64 -7.94 7.86 -1.68
N PRO A 65 -9.26 7.71 -1.44
CA PRO A 65 -9.87 6.41 -1.31
C PRO A 65 -9.72 5.60 -2.62
N PRO A 66 -9.79 4.26 -2.55
CA PRO A 66 -9.73 3.43 -3.74
C PRO A 66 -10.90 3.74 -4.70
N PRO A 67 -10.71 3.63 -6.03
CA PRO A 67 -11.72 3.98 -7.01
C PRO A 67 -12.99 3.12 -6.89
N ALA A 68 -14.09 3.61 -7.45
CA ALA A 68 -15.36 2.87 -7.50
C ALA A 68 -15.16 1.47 -8.12
N GLY A 69 -15.91 0.48 -7.62
CA GLY A 69 -15.77 -0.93 -8.03
C GLY A 69 -14.50 -1.68 -7.58
N SER A 70 -13.46 -1.00 -7.08
CA SER A 70 -12.18 -1.68 -6.74
C SER A 70 -12.08 -2.22 -5.31
N ALA A 71 -12.99 -1.81 -4.44
CA ALA A 71 -13.05 -2.24 -3.04
C ALA A 71 -14.50 -2.19 -2.54
N SER A 72 -14.81 -2.98 -1.50
CA SER A 72 -16.12 -2.97 -0.87
C SER A 72 -16.46 -1.60 -0.27
N SER A 73 -17.75 -1.30 -0.12
CA SER A 73 -18.22 -0.05 0.51
C SER A 73 -17.60 0.18 1.90
N SER A 74 -17.52 -0.88 2.71
CA SER A 74 -16.87 -0.88 4.02
C SER A 74 -15.36 -0.57 3.93
N THR A 75 -14.66 -1.08 2.91
CA THR A 75 -13.23 -0.76 2.69
C THR A 75 -13.04 0.71 2.28
N LYS A 76 -13.99 1.28 1.54
CA LYS A 76 -13.96 2.70 1.15
C LYS A 76 -14.20 3.63 2.35
N SER A 77 -15.18 3.31 3.19
CA SER A 77 -15.48 4.12 4.39
C SER A 77 -14.39 4.00 5.46
N SER A 78 -13.83 2.80 5.64
CA SER A 78 -12.72 2.57 6.57
C SER A 78 -11.44 3.29 6.15
N GLY A 79 -11.21 3.54 4.85
CA GLY A 79 -10.13 4.41 4.39
C GLY A 79 -10.22 5.84 4.92
N LYS A 80 -11.46 6.38 5.04
CA LYS A 80 -11.76 7.66 5.68
C LYS A 80 -11.70 7.61 7.21
N GLN A 81 -12.06 6.47 7.84
CA GLN A 81 -11.95 6.30 9.30
C GLN A 81 -10.52 6.01 9.76
N SER A 82 -9.67 5.41 8.93
CA SER A 82 -8.29 5.06 9.28
C SER A 82 -7.41 6.30 9.52
N SER A 83 -7.85 7.50 9.12
CA SER A 83 -7.22 8.77 9.48
C SER A 83 -7.52 9.19 10.92
N ARG A 84 -8.57 8.65 11.57
CA ARG A 84 -8.82 8.87 12.99
C ARG A 84 -7.85 8.01 13.79
N ARG A 85 -7.00 8.64 14.62
CA ARG A 85 -6.04 8.00 15.54
C ARG A 85 -6.76 7.18 16.62
N GLN A 86 -7.31 6.04 16.24
CA GLN A 86 -7.89 5.08 17.18
C GLN A 86 -6.84 4.06 17.60
N LYS A 87 -6.65 3.91 18.92
CA LYS A 87 -5.69 2.93 19.47
C LYS A 87 -6.19 1.52 19.17
N THR A 88 -5.41 0.75 18.41
CA THR A 88 -5.70 -0.67 18.22
C THR A 88 -5.40 -1.44 19.51
N SER A 89 -6.33 -2.30 19.94
CA SER A 89 -6.09 -3.19 21.07
C SER A 89 -4.82 -4.03 20.86
N ARG A 90 -4.01 -4.16 21.91
CA ARG A 90 -2.78 -4.96 21.94
C ARG A 90 -3.04 -6.41 21.52
N LYS A 91 -4.13 -7.02 22.00
CA LYS A 91 -4.53 -8.39 21.65
C LYS A 91 -4.75 -8.56 20.15
N ARG A 92 -5.47 -7.61 19.53
CA ARG A 92 -5.72 -7.60 18.08
C ARG A 92 -4.41 -7.45 17.29
N SER A 93 -3.54 -6.53 17.70
CA SER A 93 -2.24 -6.32 17.05
C SER A 93 -1.35 -7.57 17.11
N GLN A 94 -1.32 -8.27 18.25
CA GLN A 94 -0.56 -9.50 18.38
C GLN A 94 -1.13 -10.63 17.54
N ALA A 95 -2.46 -10.78 17.50
CA ALA A 95 -3.12 -11.79 16.68
C ALA A 95 -2.82 -11.59 15.19
N THR A 96 -2.90 -10.35 14.69
CA THR A 96 -2.58 -10.05 13.29
C THR A 96 -1.12 -10.34 12.97
N LEU A 97 -0.19 -10.01 13.88
CA LEU A 97 1.24 -10.27 13.68
C LEU A 97 1.54 -11.77 13.67
N LYS A 98 0.92 -12.55 14.57
CA LYS A 98 1.05 -14.02 14.58
C LYS A 98 0.53 -14.65 13.29
N ALA A 99 -0.58 -14.14 12.74
CA ALA A 99 -1.11 -14.59 11.47
C ALA A 99 -0.14 -14.29 10.31
N LEU A 100 0.35 -13.05 10.22
CA LEU A 100 1.31 -12.67 9.17
C LEU A 100 2.64 -13.44 9.26
N LYS A 101 3.08 -13.85 10.45
CA LYS A 101 4.29 -14.68 10.61
C LYS A 101 4.16 -16.09 10.04
N ARG A 102 2.93 -16.60 9.84
CA ARG A 102 2.68 -17.89 9.20
C ARG A 102 2.69 -17.81 7.68
N GLU A 103 2.60 -16.61 7.12
CA GLU A 103 2.65 -16.39 5.67
C GLU A 103 4.09 -16.53 5.14
N GLY A 104 4.20 -16.81 3.84
CA GLY A 104 5.49 -16.88 3.15
C GLY A 104 6.11 -15.51 2.84
N ARG A 105 7.33 -15.50 2.32
CA ARG A 105 8.05 -14.27 1.88
C ARG A 105 8.00 -14.03 0.37
N SER A 106 7.48 -15.01 -0.39
CA SER A 106 7.46 -15.00 -1.85
C SER A 106 6.69 -13.81 -2.44
N GLY A 107 5.68 -13.30 -1.73
CA GLY A 107 4.91 -12.13 -2.13
C GLY A 107 5.74 -10.83 -2.20
N ALA A 108 6.87 -10.73 -1.48
CA ALA A 108 7.79 -9.59 -1.55
C ALA A 108 9.01 -9.84 -2.47
N SER A 109 9.05 -10.99 -3.16
CA SER A 109 10.14 -11.33 -4.06
C SER A 109 10.19 -10.40 -5.28
N ARG A 110 11.40 -10.19 -5.82
CA ARG A 110 11.63 -9.34 -7.01
C ARG A 110 10.79 -9.81 -8.21
N LYS A 111 10.69 -11.14 -8.41
CA LYS A 111 9.90 -11.74 -9.50
C LYS A 111 8.40 -11.45 -9.33
N ALA A 112 7.87 -11.60 -8.12
CA ALA A 112 6.45 -11.37 -7.86
C ALA A 112 6.05 -9.89 -8.01
N LEU A 113 6.88 -8.97 -7.50
CA LEU A 113 6.69 -7.53 -7.68
C LEU A 113 6.78 -7.11 -9.15
N SER A 114 7.76 -7.64 -9.91
CA SER A 114 7.89 -7.39 -11.34
C SER A 114 6.67 -7.87 -12.13
N LYS A 115 6.13 -9.06 -11.81
CA LYS A 115 4.88 -9.57 -12.42
C LYS A 115 3.70 -8.64 -12.14
N GLN A 116 3.56 -8.17 -10.90
CA GLN A 116 2.52 -7.22 -10.52
C GLN A 116 2.66 -5.89 -11.28
N ALA A 117 3.87 -5.34 -11.39
CA ALA A 117 4.14 -4.09 -12.13
C ALA A 117 3.82 -4.21 -13.63
N ARG A 118 4.20 -5.33 -14.26
CA ARG A 118 3.85 -5.59 -15.68
C ARG A 118 2.33 -5.69 -15.87
N SER A 119 1.63 -6.38 -14.97
CA SER A 119 0.18 -6.50 -15.03
C SER A 119 -0.52 -5.15 -14.88
N THR A 120 -0.08 -4.30 -13.95
CA THR A 120 -0.66 -2.96 -13.78
C THR A 120 -0.35 -2.04 -14.96
N ALA A 121 0.86 -2.10 -15.52
CA ALA A 121 1.21 -1.36 -16.74
C ALA A 121 0.33 -1.76 -17.93
N GLY A 122 0.10 -3.06 -18.12
CA GLY A 122 -0.82 -3.58 -19.16
C GLY A 122 -2.23 -3.01 -19.01
N LYS A 123 -2.79 -3.02 -17.80
CA LYS A 123 -4.12 -2.44 -17.53
C LYS A 123 -4.19 -0.94 -17.82
N ARG A 124 -3.15 -0.19 -17.43
CA ARG A 124 -3.07 1.26 -17.72
C ARG A 124 -2.99 1.54 -19.21
N ARG A 125 -2.24 0.73 -19.97
CA ARG A 125 -2.16 0.85 -21.44
C ARG A 125 -3.55 0.69 -22.07
N VAL A 126 -4.30 -0.35 -21.70
CA VAL A 126 -5.65 -0.58 -22.23
C VAL A 126 -6.59 0.59 -21.89
N ALA A 127 -6.56 1.10 -20.66
CA ALA A 127 -7.36 2.25 -20.25
C ALA A 127 -6.98 3.54 -21.00
N ARG A 128 -5.68 3.76 -21.26
CA ARG A 128 -5.20 4.91 -22.04
C ARG A 128 -5.68 4.82 -23.49
N VAL A 129 -5.56 3.66 -24.13
CA VAL A 129 -6.04 3.43 -25.51
C VAL A 129 -7.56 3.62 -25.61
N SER A 130 -8.34 3.15 -24.65
CA SER A 130 -9.79 3.36 -24.67
C SER A 130 -10.19 4.82 -24.43
N SER A 131 -9.45 5.55 -23.59
CA SER A 131 -9.66 6.99 -23.40
C SER A 131 -9.31 7.81 -24.65
N SER A 132 -8.24 7.45 -25.38
CA SER A 132 -7.87 8.15 -26.61
C SER A 132 -8.87 7.92 -27.73
N LYS A 133 -9.38 6.69 -27.88
CA LYS A 133 -10.44 6.39 -28.84
C LYS A 133 -11.72 7.19 -28.58
N ARG A 134 -12.14 7.29 -27.31
CA ARG A 134 -13.31 8.10 -26.91
C ARG A 134 -13.13 9.61 -27.11
N LYS A 135 -11.89 10.10 -27.11
CA LYS A 135 -11.59 11.53 -27.35
C LYS A 135 -11.55 11.87 -28.85
N ALA A 136 -11.31 10.87 -29.70
CA ALA A 136 -11.24 11.02 -31.15
C ALA A 136 -12.58 10.82 -31.86
N ALA A 137 -13.62 10.41 -31.13
CA ALA A 137 -15.01 10.36 -31.56
C ALA A 137 -15.76 11.56 -30.99
#